data_AF-A0A7I7QGE0-F1
#
_entry.id   AF-A0A7I7QGE0-F1
#
_cell.length_a   1.000
_cell.length_b   1.000
_cell.length_c   1.000
_cell.angle_alpha   90.00
_cell.angle_beta   90.00
_cell.angle_gamma   90.00
#
_symmetry.space_group_name_H-M   'P 1'
#
loop_
_entity.id
_entity.type
_entity.pdbx_description
1 polymer ?
#
loop_
_entity_poly.entity_id
_entity_poly.type
_entity_poly.pdbx_seq_one_letter_code
_entity_poly.pdbx_strand_id
1 'polypeptide(L)'
;MENNYPIVPVGLVGGDDVYKSLVTRDSRMGRLSQAISTRLSGNADMAMPLLRGVGPTFIPRPQRMYLSFGRPIDTAKPENESTENWVESVRTATQQSLETILSDLLAVRAEDPFRELNPLAWPRAVAVG
;
A
#
# COMPACT_ATOMS: atom_id res chain seq x y z
N MET A 1 -16.39 10.55 28.58
CA MET A 1 -15.62 9.35 28.98
C MET A 1 -14.51 9.22 27.97
N GLU A 2 -13.28 9.43 28.43
CA GLU A 2 -12.08 9.25 27.62
C GLU A 2 -11.74 7.76 27.72
N ASN A 3 -12.02 7.00 26.67
CA ASN A 3 -11.84 5.56 26.71
C ASN A 3 -10.37 5.25 26.36
N ASN A 4 -9.65 4.63 27.29
CA ASN A 4 -8.28 4.15 27.15
C ASN A 4 -8.18 3.02 26.11
N TYR A 5 -8.43 3.34 24.84
CA TYR A 5 -8.30 2.40 23.75
C TYR A 5 -6.87 2.37 23.26
N PRO A 6 -6.20 1.22 23.28
CA PRO A 6 -4.85 1.14 22.74
C PRO A 6 -4.89 1.36 21.23
N ILE A 7 -3.83 1.96 20.70
CA ILE A 7 -3.62 2.06 19.25
C ILE A 7 -2.90 0.80 18.79
N VAL A 8 -3.41 0.11 17.76
CA VAL A 8 -2.72 -1.03 17.14
C VAL A 8 -2.16 -0.59 15.79
N PRO A 9 -0.84 -0.40 15.66
CA PRO A 9 -0.23 0.00 14.40
C PRO A 9 -0.35 -1.12 13.36
N VAL A 10 -0.69 -0.78 12.12
CA VAL A 10 -0.75 -1.74 11.00
C VAL A 10 -0.01 -1.17 9.81
N GLY A 11 0.95 -1.93 9.29
CA GLY A 11 1.69 -1.59 8.08
C GLY A 11 1.27 -2.46 6.91
N LEU A 12 1.27 -1.87 5.71
CA LEU A 12 0.98 -2.53 4.45
C LEU A 12 1.97 -2.08 3.37
N VAL A 13 2.63 -3.02 2.70
CA VAL A 13 3.53 -2.76 1.56
C VAL A 13 3.07 -3.55 0.33
N GLY A 14 3.11 -2.93 -0.85
CA GLY A 14 2.84 -3.57 -2.15
C GLY A 14 1.62 -3.05 -2.91
N GLY A 15 0.82 -2.14 -2.32
CA GLY A 15 -0.35 -1.55 -2.99
C GLY A 15 -0.01 -0.67 -4.20
N ASP A 16 1.10 0.06 -4.15
CA ASP A 16 1.52 0.99 -5.21
C ASP A 16 2.01 0.26 -6.48
N ASP A 17 2.43 -1.00 -6.34
CA ASP A 17 2.97 -1.81 -7.45
C ASP A 17 1.89 -2.52 -8.26
N VAL A 18 0.65 -2.56 -7.76
CA VAL A 18 -0.50 -3.11 -8.50
C VAL A 18 -0.78 -2.27 -9.76
N TYR A 19 -0.42 -0.98 -9.73
CA TYR A 19 -0.69 -0.02 -10.81
C TYR A 19 0.55 0.75 -11.23
N LYS A 20 1.27 0.28 -12.24
CA LYS A 20 2.32 1.09 -12.89
C LYS A 20 1.67 2.15 -13.79
N SER A 21 1.53 3.38 -13.30
CA SER A 21 1.06 4.52 -14.11
C SER A 21 2.07 4.82 -15.23
N LEU A 22 1.75 4.43 -16.46
CA LEU A 22 2.60 4.64 -17.65
C LEU A 22 2.14 5.79 -18.54
N VAL A 23 1.25 6.66 -18.07
CA VAL A 23 0.74 7.77 -18.89
C VAL A 23 1.24 9.10 -18.33
N THR A 24 2.41 9.54 -18.80
CA THR A 24 2.71 10.97 -18.86
C THR A 24 1.66 11.63 -19.75
N ARG A 25 1.07 12.73 -19.26
CA ARG A 25 -0.12 13.40 -19.82
C ARG A 25 0.09 14.02 -21.22
N ASP A 26 1.29 13.92 -21.80
CA ASP A 26 1.69 14.66 -23.02
C ASP A 26 2.18 13.81 -24.21
N SER A 27 1.86 12.52 -24.28
CA SER A 27 2.17 11.74 -25.49
C SER A 27 0.99 11.69 -26.47
N ARG A 28 1.28 11.53 -27.77
CA ARG A 28 0.27 11.29 -28.83
C ARG A 28 -0.69 10.14 -28.50
N MET A 29 -0.26 9.22 -27.63
CA MET A 29 -1.02 8.08 -27.12
C MET A 29 -2.06 8.47 -26.05
N GLY A 30 -1.79 9.50 -25.24
CA GLY A 30 -2.73 10.03 -24.24
C GLY A 30 -3.99 10.66 -24.88
N ARG A 31 -3.82 11.31 -26.04
CA ARG A 31 -4.96 11.85 -26.82
C ARG A 31 -5.83 10.75 -27.43
N LEU A 32 -5.23 9.62 -27.81
CA LEU A 32 -5.97 8.47 -28.34
C LEU A 32 -6.78 7.76 -27.23
N SER A 33 -6.22 7.60 -26.03
CA SER A 33 -6.96 7.06 -24.89
C SER A 33 -8.13 7.95 -24.45
N GLN A 34 -7.99 9.27 -24.56
CA GLN A 34 -9.05 10.20 -24.20
C GLN A 34 -10.23 10.10 -25.18
N ALA A 35 -9.96 9.92 -26.48
CA ALA A 35 -11.01 9.71 -27.49
C ALA A 35 -11.80 8.39 -27.26
N ILE A 36 -11.13 7.33 -26.79
CA ILE A 36 -11.79 6.05 -26.47
C ILE A 36 -12.58 6.15 -25.16
N SER A 37 -12.04 6.84 -24.15
CA SER A 37 -12.70 7.10 -22.86
C SER A 37 -14.00 7.90 -23.02
N THR A 38 -13.99 8.96 -23.84
CA THR A 38 -15.19 9.76 -24.12
C THR A 38 -16.28 8.93 -24.81
N ARG A 39 -15.89 7.95 -25.65
CA ARG A 39 -16.83 7.11 -26.40
C ARG A 39 -17.48 6.02 -25.54
N LEU A 40 -16.82 5.59 -24.47
CA LEU A 40 -17.30 4.53 -23.58
C LEU A 40 -17.97 5.07 -22.30
N SER A 41 -17.52 6.22 -21.79
CA SER A 41 -17.90 6.72 -20.46
C SER A 41 -18.56 8.11 -20.47
N GLY A 42 -18.59 8.80 -21.62
CA GLY A 42 -19.24 10.11 -21.79
C GLY A 42 -18.54 11.31 -21.11
N ASN A 43 -17.52 11.10 -20.27
CA ASN A 43 -16.79 12.16 -19.57
C ASN A 43 -15.28 12.10 -19.84
N ALA A 44 -14.73 13.20 -20.35
CA ALA A 44 -13.32 13.32 -20.76
C ALA A 44 -12.35 13.63 -19.60
N ASP A 45 -12.87 13.95 -18.40
CA ASP A 45 -12.08 14.31 -17.21
C ASP A 45 -11.66 13.12 -16.35
N MET A 46 -12.29 11.96 -16.53
CA MET A 46 -11.85 10.71 -15.92
C MET A 46 -11.05 9.93 -16.96
N ALA A 47 -9.82 10.37 -17.22
CA ALA A 47 -8.89 9.58 -18.01
C ALA A 47 -8.61 8.28 -17.25
N MET A 48 -9.27 7.18 -17.65
CA MET A 48 -8.93 5.84 -17.16
C MET A 48 -7.44 5.61 -17.45
N PRO A 49 -6.59 5.43 -16.43
CA PRO A 49 -5.17 5.21 -16.67
C PRO A 49 -5.03 3.96 -17.55
N LEU A 50 -4.19 4.03 -18.60
CA LEU A 50 -3.89 2.87 -19.43
C LEU A 50 -3.09 1.88 -18.59
N LEU A 51 -3.80 0.94 -17.96
CA LEU A 51 -3.24 -0.13 -17.15
C LEU A 51 -2.59 -1.16 -18.08
N ARG A 52 -1.25 -1.23 -18.14
CA ARG A 52 -0.57 -2.35 -18.81
C ARG A 52 -0.47 -3.54 -17.86
N GLY A 53 -1.26 -4.56 -18.15
CA GLY A 53 -1.30 -5.83 -17.44
C GLY A 53 -0.27 -6.85 -17.88
N VAL A 54 -0.60 -8.14 -17.75
CA VAL A 54 0.17 -9.26 -18.35
C VAL A 54 -0.04 -9.26 -19.87
N GLY A 55 1.05 -9.13 -20.66
CA GLY A 55 0.97 -9.12 -22.13
C GLY A 55 0.19 -7.91 -22.70
N PRO A 56 -0.52 -8.06 -23.84
CA PRO A 56 -1.31 -6.98 -24.44
C PRO A 56 -2.65 -6.71 -23.72
N THR A 57 -2.87 -7.26 -22.51
CA THR A 57 -4.15 -7.21 -21.79
C THR A 57 -4.19 -6.14 -20.69
N PHE A 58 -5.40 -5.72 -20.31
CA PHE A 58 -5.68 -4.78 -19.21
C PHE A 58 -5.77 -5.45 -17.82
N ILE A 59 -5.32 -6.70 -17.68
CA ILE A 59 -5.45 -7.45 -16.42
C ILE A 59 -4.38 -6.97 -15.42
N PRO A 60 -4.74 -6.47 -14.22
CA PRO A 60 -3.77 -6.00 -13.23
C PRO A 60 -2.74 -7.11 -12.94
N ARG A 61 -1.46 -6.74 -12.80
CA ARG A 61 -0.42 -7.70 -12.43
C ARG A 61 -0.52 -7.96 -10.93
N PRO A 62 -0.97 -9.14 -10.49
CA PRO A 62 -1.01 -9.43 -9.07
C PRO A 62 0.42 -9.33 -8.52
N GLN A 63 0.58 -8.68 -7.37
CA GLN A 63 1.82 -8.60 -6.61
C GLN A 63 1.52 -9.07 -5.18
N ARG A 64 2.53 -9.59 -4.49
CA ARG A 64 2.37 -9.92 -3.06
C ARG A 64 2.16 -8.64 -2.25
N MET A 65 1.20 -8.69 -1.32
CA MET A 65 0.96 -7.68 -0.31
C MET A 65 1.52 -8.17 1.02
N TYR A 66 2.31 -7.35 1.69
CA TYR A 66 2.94 -7.68 2.96
C TYR A 66 2.25 -6.85 4.04
N LEU A 67 1.71 -7.52 5.04
CA LEU A 67 0.96 -6.91 6.13
C LEU A 67 1.53 -7.36 7.47
N SER A 68 1.65 -6.44 8.41
CA SER A 68 2.05 -6.77 9.77
C SER A 68 1.31 -5.89 10.78
N PHE A 69 0.94 -6.52 11.90
CA PHE A 69 0.35 -5.86 13.06
C PHE A 69 1.43 -5.61 14.11
N GLY A 70 1.52 -4.37 14.56
CA GLY A 70 2.35 -3.98 15.69
C GLY A 70 1.77 -4.40 17.04
N ARG A 71 2.59 -4.25 18.08
CA ARG A 71 2.11 -4.37 19.45
C ARG A 71 1.17 -3.20 19.78
N PRO A 72 0.09 -3.43 20.55
CA PRO A 72 -0.78 -2.34 21.01
C PRO A 72 0.02 -1.31 21.81
N ILE A 73 -0.23 -0.03 21.53
CA ILE A 73 0.35 1.12 22.23
C ILE A 73 -0.69 1.59 23.25
N ASP A 74 -0.28 1.63 24.52
CA ASP A 74 -1.10 2.16 25.58
C ASP A 74 -1.28 3.67 25.42
N THR A 75 -2.53 4.12 25.54
CA THR A 75 -2.92 5.51 25.42
C THR A 75 -3.41 6.08 26.75
N ALA A 76 -3.36 5.32 27.85
CA ALA A 76 -3.72 5.83 29.16
C ALA A 76 -2.83 7.03 29.53
N LYS A 77 -3.46 8.16 29.87
CA LYS A 77 -2.74 9.36 30.29
C LYS A 77 -2.24 9.19 31.74
N PRO A 78 -0.93 9.35 32.02
CA PRO A 78 -0.42 9.36 33.38
C PRO A 78 -0.93 10.57 34.18
N GLU A 79 -1.20 10.39 35.48
CA GLU A 79 -1.76 11.44 36.34
C GLU A 79 -0.87 12.70 36.44
N ASN A 80 0.46 12.52 36.35
CA ASN A 80 1.45 13.59 36.55
C ASN A 80 2.04 14.14 35.24
N GLU A 81 1.42 13.87 34.09
CA GLU A 81 1.91 14.33 32.79
C GLU A 81 1.02 15.42 32.19
N SER A 82 1.64 16.43 31.57
CA SER A 82 0.90 17.42 30.78
C SER A 82 0.23 16.72 29.59
N THR A 83 -0.90 17.27 29.15
CA THR A 83 -1.62 16.72 28.00
C THR A 83 -0.76 16.78 26.75
N GLU A 84 -0.01 17.85 26.56
CA GLU A 84 0.87 18.07 25.41
C GLU A 84 1.97 17.01 25.33
N ASN A 85 2.68 16.78 26.44
CA ASN A 85 3.76 15.78 26.48
C ASN A 85 3.22 14.36 26.29
N TRP A 86 2.07 14.05 26.89
CA TRP A 86 1.42 12.75 26.71
C TRP A 86 1.02 12.52 25.25
N VAL A 87 0.37 13.49 24.59
CA VAL A 87 0.00 13.40 23.17
C VAL A 87 1.24 13.23 22.28
N GLU A 88 2.30 13.99 22.56
CA GLU A 88 3.57 13.88 21.84
C GLU A 88 4.22 12.51 22.02
N SER A 89 4.19 11.95 23.24
CA SER A 89 4.70 10.62 23.55
C SER A 89 3.95 9.52 22.79
N VAL A 90 2.61 9.53 22.83
CA VAL A 90 1.78 8.56 22.10
C VAL A 90 2.00 8.68 20.59
N ARG A 91 2.09 9.90 20.05
CA ARG A 91 2.40 10.15 18.63
C ARG A 91 3.75 9.57 18.25
N THR A 92 4.78 9.86 19.04
CA THR A 92 6.15 9.42 18.78
C THR A 92 6.26 7.90 18.83
N ALA A 93 5.66 7.26 19.84
CA ALA A 93 5.62 5.81 19.95
C ALA A 93 4.90 5.16 18.76
N THR A 94 3.78 5.75 18.32
CA THR A 94 3.03 5.27 17.16
C THR A 94 3.82 5.40 15.87
N GLN A 95 4.46 6.56 15.66
CA GLN A 95 5.32 6.80 14.51
C GLN A 95 6.47 5.79 14.46
N GLN A 96 7.21 5.63 15.56
CA GLN A 96 8.34 4.72 15.62
C GLN A 96 7.91 3.25 15.37
N SER A 97 6.76 2.84 15.91
CA SER A 97 6.23 1.52 15.63
C SER A 97 5.85 1.33 14.16
N LEU A 98 5.24 2.33 13.52
CA LEU A 98 4.90 2.27 12.10
C LEU A 98 6.15 2.23 11.22
N GLU A 99 7.16 3.05 11.49
CA GLU A 99 8.42 3.08 10.76
C GLU A 99 9.16 1.74 10.86
N THR A 100 9.16 1.13 12.06
CA THR A 100 9.74 -0.21 12.27
C THR A 100 9.00 -1.26 11.44
N ILE A 101 7.66 -1.29 11.51
CA ILE A 101 6.85 -2.24 10.73
C ILE A 101 7.11 -2.07 9.23
N LEU A 102 7.16 -0.83 8.73
CA LEU A 102 7.40 -0.58 7.31
C LEU A 102 8.80 -1.04 6.90
N SER A 103 9.83 -0.78 7.71
CA SER A 103 11.19 -1.28 7.49
C SER A 103 11.23 -2.81 7.42
N ASP A 104 10.58 -3.49 8.36
CA ASP A 104 10.53 -4.96 8.42
C ASP A 104 9.79 -5.54 7.20
N LEU A 105 8.65 -4.95 6.81
CA LEU A 105 7.91 -5.37 5.62
C LEU A 105 8.70 -5.14 4.33
N LEU A 106 9.48 -4.06 4.24
CA LEU A 106 10.37 -3.80 3.11
C LEU A 106 11.52 -4.81 3.06
N ALA A 107 12.06 -5.23 4.20
CA ALA A 107 13.08 -6.28 4.28
C ALA A 107 12.53 -7.63 3.82
N VAL A 108 11.38 -8.06 4.35
CA VAL A 108 10.68 -9.30 3.91
C VAL A 108 10.44 -9.25 2.40
N ARG A 109 9.97 -8.12 1.89
CA ARG A 109 9.72 -7.92 0.46
C ARG A 109 10.99 -8.02 -0.40
N ALA A 110 12.12 -7.53 0.10
CA ALA A 110 13.38 -7.53 -0.64
C ALA A 110 13.91 -8.96 -0.84
N GLU A 111 13.60 -9.87 0.08
CA GLU A 111 14.05 -11.25 0.06
C GLU A 111 13.04 -12.22 -0.56
N ASP A 112 11.81 -11.78 -0.85
CA ASP A 112 10.73 -12.64 -1.39
C ASP A 112 10.93 -12.97 -2.89
N PRO A 113 11.28 -14.21 -3.26
CA PRO A 113 11.47 -14.60 -4.66
C PRO A 113 10.14 -14.72 -5.44
N PHE A 114 9.00 -14.64 -4.75
CA PHE A 114 7.66 -14.74 -5.31
C PHE A 114 6.93 -13.39 -5.33
N ARG A 115 7.62 -12.27 -5.07
CA ARG A 115 7.05 -10.90 -5.10
C ARG A 115 6.19 -10.64 -6.33
N GLU A 116 6.70 -10.99 -7.51
CA GLU A 116 6.05 -10.72 -8.80
C GLU A 116 4.91 -11.69 -9.12
N LEU A 117 4.67 -12.70 -8.27
CA LEU A 117 3.68 -13.74 -8.47
C LEU A 117 3.74 -14.32 -9.90
N ASN A 118 4.93 -14.77 -10.34
CA ASN A 118 5.09 -15.47 -11.60
C ASN A 118 4.24 -16.77 -11.57
N PRO A 119 3.28 -16.97 -12.50
CA PRO A 119 2.41 -18.15 -12.53
C PRO A 119 3.16 -19.48 -12.49
N LEU A 120 4.36 -19.53 -13.09
CA LEU A 120 5.19 -20.74 -13.12
C LEU A 120 5.86 -21.04 -11.76
N ALA A 121 5.97 -20.04 -10.89
CA ALA A 121 6.55 -20.14 -9.56
C ALA A 121 5.48 -20.29 -8.45
N TRP A 122 4.19 -20.12 -8.76
CA TRP A 122 3.08 -20.22 -7.81
C TRP A 122 3.06 -21.50 -6.98
N PRO A 123 3.33 -22.71 -7.53
CA PRO A 123 3.30 -23.94 -6.72
C PRO A 123 4.31 -23.92 -5.57
N ARG A 124 5.44 -23.22 -5.74
CA ARG A 124 6.48 -23.07 -4.71
C ARG A 124 6.17 -21.95 -3.72
N ALA A 125 5.35 -21.00 -4.13
CA ALA A 125 4.96 -19.84 -3.32
C ALA A 125 4.01 -20.20 -2.15
N VAL A 126 3.32 -21.35 -2.25
CA VAL A 126 2.38 -21.89 -1.24
C VAL A 126 2.97 -23.07 -0.45
N ALA A 127 4.18 -23.52 -0.79
CA ALA A 127 4.86 -24.56 -0.03
C ALA A 127 5.32 -23.98 1.30
N VAL A 128 4.81 -24.52 2.41
CA VAL A 128 5.30 -24.19 3.75
C VAL A 128 6.70 -24.80 3.87
N GLY A 129 7.71 -23.96 4.04
CA GLY A 129 9.07 -24.35 4.38
C GLY A 129 9.21 -24.66 5.86
#